data_AF-A0A927V7H9-F1
#
_entry.id   AF-A0A927V7H9-F1
#
_cell.length_a   1.000
_cell.length_b   1.000
_cell.length_c   1.000
_cell.angle_alpha   90.00
_cell.angle_beta   90.00
_cell.angle_gamma   90.00
#
_symmetry.space_group_name_H-M   'P 1'
#
loop_
_entity.id
_entity.type
_entity.pdbx_description
1 polymer ?
#
loop_
_entity_poly.entity_id
_entity_poly.type
_entity_poly.pdbx_seq_one_letter_code
_entity_poly.pdbx_strand_id
1 'polypeptide(L)'
;MTEIVSELLRYGTILLVVTYTVVAIGLVRDKDNRAKNPYAYVLIGCMFLLQFFMSCTVYIMTLEVKVIWFYLAQIVYMAALFTLYRIFYSKGSIVLLTHMSMLLTIGLAILTRLSFNKAVRQFELLVLGTVAAGLIPFIMSKFKLLRKMAWFYGSIGIGLLLLVLLIAENTYGAKLSIEIFDVTFQPSEFVKIVFVFFVAAMFEHGASFSQVIKTSIMAAAHVLILVASKDLGSALIYAIVYVVMVYIATGNALYLFGGLLGGSAASYVAYTLFDHVKTRVTAWMDPWSVIENKGYQVAQSLFSIATGGWFGLGLYKGAPGTIPVVEEDFVFAAICEELGVVIAICVIVITFLCVRRFFKAAMDSYGNFYRFMALGLGATYGIQVFITIGGAIKLIPSTGVTLPLISYGGSSLLSTIAMFSIIQGIIILKRDEDEKIEREKEERRQERLRQKLEAERKASLEANKKGQKKQKGARGKKK
;
A
#
# COMPACT_ATOMS: atom_id res chain seq x y z
N MET A 1 28.73 29.70 -3.23
CA MET A 1 27.28 29.98 -3.19
C MET A 1 26.45 28.70 -3.37
N THR A 2 26.72 27.90 -4.41
CA THR A 2 26.06 26.61 -4.68
C THR A 2 26.14 25.62 -3.51
N GLU A 3 27.30 25.48 -2.86
CA GLU A 3 27.45 24.61 -1.68
C GLU A 3 26.57 25.05 -0.50
N ILE A 4 26.56 26.35 -0.20
CA ILE A 4 25.74 26.92 0.88
C ILE A 4 24.25 26.67 0.60
N VAL A 5 23.80 26.91 -0.63
CA VAL A 5 22.40 26.66 -1.01
C VAL A 5 22.06 25.18 -0.93
N SER A 6 22.96 24.29 -1.38
CA SER A 6 22.80 22.84 -1.26
C SER A 6 22.68 22.38 0.18
N GLU A 7 23.51 22.92 1.08
CA GLU A 7 23.46 22.62 2.52
C GLU A 7 22.14 23.09 3.15
N LEU A 8 21.70 24.30 2.83
CA LEU A 8 20.40 24.81 3.28
C LEU A 8 19.24 23.93 2.79
N LEU A 9 19.26 23.51 1.52
CA LEU A 9 18.24 22.62 0.96
C LEU A 9 18.30 21.22 1.61
N ARG A 10 19.49 20.70 1.92
CA ARG A 10 19.66 19.42 2.64
C ARG A 10 18.97 19.45 4.00
N TYR A 11 19.30 20.42 4.85
CA TYR A 11 18.70 20.52 6.19
C TYR A 11 17.21 20.89 6.12
N GLY A 12 16.79 21.68 5.13
CA GLY A 12 15.39 21.96 4.87
C GLY A 12 14.58 20.70 4.49
N THR A 13 15.14 19.84 3.62
CA THR A 13 14.56 18.54 3.28
C THR A 13 14.38 17.66 4.52
N ILE A 14 15.39 17.56 5.38
CA ILE A 14 15.32 16.80 6.64
C ILE A 14 14.21 17.35 7.54
N LEU A 15 14.19 18.68 7.74
CA LEU A 15 13.18 19.33 8.55
C LEU A 15 11.77 19.04 8.03
N LEU A 16 11.53 19.17 6.71
CA LEU A 16 10.23 18.93 6.09
C LEU A 16 9.76 17.48 6.27
N VAL A 17 10.65 16.50 6.07
CA VAL A 17 10.31 15.07 6.25
C VAL A 17 10.02 14.74 7.71
N VAL A 18 10.80 15.30 8.65
CA VAL A 18 10.58 15.13 10.09
C VAL A 18 9.26 15.77 10.51
N THR A 19 9.01 17.02 10.11
CA THR A 19 7.74 17.71 10.39
C THR A 19 6.56 16.94 9.82
N TYR A 20 6.64 16.50 8.57
CA TYR A 20 5.62 15.64 7.96
C TYR A 20 5.35 14.40 8.82
N THR A 21 6.40 13.71 9.23
CA THR A 21 6.30 12.45 9.99
C THR A 21 5.68 12.66 11.36
N VAL A 22 6.09 13.72 12.08
CA VAL A 22 5.51 14.06 13.39
C VAL A 22 4.03 14.40 13.27
N VAL A 23 3.64 15.22 12.29
CA VAL A 23 2.23 15.56 12.04
C VAL A 23 1.42 14.31 11.64
N ALA A 24 2.00 13.44 10.81
CA ALA A 24 1.40 12.18 10.40
C ALA A 24 1.15 11.22 11.57
N ILE A 25 2.09 11.14 12.53
CA ILE A 25 1.90 10.39 13.78
C ILE A 25 0.81 11.03 14.64
N GLY A 26 0.78 12.36 14.76
CA GLY A 26 -0.26 13.08 15.51
C GLY A 26 -1.68 12.74 15.02
N LEU A 27 -1.85 12.66 13.69
CA LEU A 27 -3.09 12.25 13.02
C LEU A 27 -3.52 10.79 13.29
N VAL A 28 -2.70 9.98 13.96
CA VAL A 28 -3.11 8.63 14.40
C VAL A 28 -4.10 8.70 15.55
N ARG A 29 -3.95 9.68 16.45
CA ARG A 29 -4.74 9.83 17.68
C ARG A 29 -6.10 10.50 17.44
N ASP A 30 -6.23 11.21 16.33
CA ASP A 30 -7.46 11.91 15.99
C ASP A 30 -8.54 10.90 15.57
N LYS A 31 -9.60 10.80 16.37
CA LYS A 31 -10.76 9.94 16.11
C LYS A 31 -11.62 10.51 14.97
N ASP A 32 -11.53 11.81 14.72
CA ASP A 32 -12.43 12.51 13.82
C ASP A 32 -11.81 12.59 12.42
N ASN A 33 -11.98 11.49 11.69
CA ASN A 33 -11.43 11.24 10.36
C ASN A 33 -12.18 12.04 9.26
N ARG A 34 -12.53 13.30 9.55
CA ARG A 34 -13.28 14.18 8.65
C ARG A 34 -12.34 14.86 7.64
N ALA A 35 -12.83 15.03 6.42
CA ALA A 35 -12.14 15.68 5.29
C ALA A 35 -11.70 17.14 5.53
N LYS A 36 -12.01 17.71 6.72
CA LYS A 36 -11.66 19.08 7.13
C LYS A 36 -10.59 19.12 8.22
N ASN A 37 -9.72 18.13 8.29
CA ASN A 37 -8.62 18.15 9.26
C ASN A 37 -7.52 19.13 8.79
N PRO A 38 -7.26 20.24 9.50
CA PRO A 38 -6.27 21.23 9.09
C PRO A 38 -4.86 20.62 8.92
N TYR A 39 -4.54 19.56 9.67
CA TYR A 39 -3.27 18.85 9.58
C TYR A 39 -3.08 18.14 8.23
N ALA A 40 -4.14 17.78 7.50
CA ALA A 40 -4.01 17.20 6.17
C ALA A 40 -3.41 18.21 5.16
N TYR A 41 -3.74 19.49 5.29
CA TYR A 41 -3.16 20.55 4.45
C TYR A 41 -1.69 20.80 4.78
N VAL A 42 -1.30 20.66 6.05
CA VAL A 42 0.11 20.72 6.47
C VAL A 42 0.91 19.59 5.81
N LEU A 43 0.39 18.36 5.82
CA LEU A 43 1.05 17.23 5.16
C LEU A 43 1.21 17.46 3.64
N ILE A 44 0.17 17.99 2.98
CA ILE A 44 0.21 18.32 1.55
C ILE A 44 1.26 19.42 1.28
N GLY A 45 1.27 20.48 2.10
CA GLY A 45 2.25 21.56 2.01
C GLY A 45 3.69 21.06 2.17
N CYS A 46 3.95 20.23 3.19
CA CYS A 46 5.25 19.60 3.39
C CYS A 46 5.68 18.75 2.19
N MET A 47 4.77 18.00 1.58
CA MET A 47 5.04 17.18 0.39
C MET A 47 5.43 18.04 -0.82
N PHE A 48 4.67 19.09 -1.14
CA PHE A 48 5.01 19.98 -2.27
C PHE A 48 6.30 20.78 -2.02
N LEU A 49 6.54 21.23 -0.79
CA LEU A 49 7.80 21.88 -0.42
C LEU A 49 8.98 20.90 -0.52
N LEU A 50 8.81 19.65 -0.07
CA LEU A 50 9.84 18.64 -0.21
C LEU A 50 10.18 18.41 -1.68
N GLN A 51 9.17 18.27 -2.53
CA GLN A 51 9.35 18.11 -3.96
C GLN A 51 10.15 19.28 -4.56
N PHE A 52 9.79 20.52 -4.19
CA PHE A 52 10.55 21.71 -4.59
C PHE A 52 12.01 21.66 -4.13
N PHE A 53 12.27 21.35 -2.86
CA PHE A 53 13.62 21.35 -2.29
C PHE A 53 14.51 20.28 -2.96
N MET A 54 13.98 19.08 -3.15
CA MET A 54 14.69 17.98 -3.79
C MET A 54 14.96 18.29 -5.27
N SER A 55 13.96 18.72 -6.04
CA SER A 55 14.14 19.08 -7.45
C SER A 55 15.08 20.28 -7.63
N CYS A 56 15.02 21.27 -6.74
CA CYS A 56 15.94 22.40 -6.73
C CYS A 56 17.38 21.94 -6.47
N THR A 57 17.57 20.99 -5.54
CA THR A 57 18.90 20.41 -5.27
C THR A 57 19.43 19.68 -6.50
N VAL A 58 18.60 18.83 -7.14
CA VAL A 58 18.99 18.12 -8.38
C VAL A 58 19.36 19.11 -9.49
N TYR A 59 18.56 20.18 -9.68
CA TYR A 59 18.83 21.20 -10.68
C TYR A 59 20.12 21.97 -10.40
N ILE A 60 20.36 22.41 -9.16
CA ILE A 60 21.59 23.16 -8.81
C ILE A 60 22.85 22.31 -9.05
N MET A 61 22.76 20.99 -8.83
CA MET A 61 23.89 20.06 -9.01
C MET A 61 24.13 19.68 -10.47
N THR A 62 23.11 19.68 -11.31
CA THR A 62 23.20 19.23 -12.71
C THR A 62 23.22 20.38 -13.71
N LEU A 63 22.60 21.51 -13.37
CA LEU A 63 22.31 22.65 -14.25
C LEU A 63 21.55 22.28 -15.53
N GLU A 64 20.86 21.14 -15.54
CA GLU A 64 20.14 20.65 -16.71
C GLU A 64 18.69 21.15 -16.74
N VAL A 65 18.33 21.87 -17.80
CA VAL A 65 16.98 22.44 -17.99
C VAL A 65 15.88 21.36 -18.00
N LYS A 66 16.20 20.13 -18.44
CA LYS A 66 15.25 19.00 -18.44
C LYS A 66 14.72 18.65 -17.04
N VAL A 67 15.50 18.92 -15.99
CA VAL A 67 15.09 18.71 -14.59
C VAL A 67 13.96 19.69 -14.20
N ILE A 68 14.01 20.94 -14.69
CA ILE A 68 12.97 21.93 -14.45
C ILE A 68 11.65 21.47 -15.10
N TRP A 69 11.70 21.07 -16.37
CA TRP A 69 10.50 20.59 -17.08
C TRP A 69 9.91 19.35 -16.41
N PHE A 70 10.76 18.43 -15.96
CA PHE A 70 10.32 17.24 -15.25
C PHE A 70 9.69 17.58 -13.89
N TYR A 71 10.28 18.51 -13.13
CA TYR A 71 9.70 19.01 -11.89
C TYR A 71 8.31 19.65 -12.11
N LEU A 72 8.17 20.51 -13.14
CA LEU A 72 6.89 21.12 -13.48
C LEU A 72 5.83 20.06 -13.84
N ALA A 73 6.20 19.05 -14.63
CA ALA A 73 5.31 17.94 -14.96
C ALA A 73 4.87 17.18 -13.70
N GLN A 74 5.78 16.93 -12.76
CA GLN A 74 5.45 16.26 -11.51
C GLN A 74 4.54 17.11 -10.61
N ILE A 75 4.70 18.44 -10.54
CA ILE A 75 3.78 19.32 -9.79
C ILE A 75 2.38 19.26 -10.38
N VAL A 76 2.28 19.40 -11.71
CA VAL A 76 1.00 19.34 -12.42
C VAL A 76 0.34 17.98 -12.16
N TYR A 77 1.11 16.89 -12.24
CA TYR A 77 0.63 15.56 -11.90
C TYR A 77 0.13 15.47 -10.45
N MET A 78 0.88 15.94 -9.46
CA MET A 78 0.45 15.89 -8.06
C MET A 78 -0.83 16.71 -7.85
N ALA A 79 -0.93 17.92 -8.40
CA ALA A 79 -2.14 18.73 -8.34
C ALA A 79 -3.34 18.03 -9.01
N ALA A 80 -3.11 17.40 -10.17
CA ALA A 80 -4.11 16.62 -10.87
C ALA A 80 -4.53 15.39 -10.06
N LEU A 81 -3.60 14.64 -9.47
CA LEU A 81 -3.86 13.47 -8.64
C LEU A 81 -4.81 13.82 -7.48
N PHE A 82 -4.53 14.88 -6.73
CA PHE A 82 -5.41 15.32 -5.64
C PHE A 82 -6.79 15.76 -6.13
N THR A 83 -6.88 16.34 -7.33
CA THR A 83 -8.15 16.76 -7.94
C THR A 83 -8.96 15.57 -8.44
N LEU A 84 -8.36 14.68 -9.23
CA LEU A 84 -8.97 13.43 -9.72
C LEU A 84 -9.42 12.56 -8.56
N TYR A 85 -8.64 12.51 -7.48
CA TYR A 85 -9.00 11.77 -6.30
C TYR A 85 -10.25 12.34 -5.60
N ARG A 86 -10.44 13.66 -5.58
CA ARG A 86 -11.71 14.25 -5.08
C ARG A 86 -12.91 13.89 -5.95
N ILE A 87 -12.70 13.67 -7.25
CA ILE A 87 -13.75 13.30 -8.20
C ILE A 87 -14.11 11.81 -8.07
N PHE A 88 -13.15 10.92 -8.27
CA PHE A 88 -13.38 9.46 -8.30
C PHE A 88 -13.45 8.83 -6.91
N TYR A 89 -12.80 9.44 -5.92
CA TYR A 89 -12.70 8.96 -4.54
C TYR A 89 -13.18 10.03 -3.55
N SER A 90 -14.34 10.63 -3.81
CA SER A 90 -14.87 11.76 -3.03
C SER A 90 -14.92 11.50 -1.51
N LYS A 91 -15.12 10.24 -1.10
CA LYS A 91 -15.13 9.78 0.30
C LYS A 91 -13.90 8.96 0.68
N GLY A 92 -12.81 9.04 -0.08
CA GLY A 92 -11.55 8.38 0.25
C GLY A 92 -10.83 9.01 1.45
N SER A 93 -9.72 8.40 1.84
CA SER A 93 -8.82 8.93 2.87
C SER A 93 -7.75 9.81 2.24
N ILE A 94 -7.90 11.14 2.41
CA ILE A 94 -6.91 12.13 1.96
C ILE A 94 -5.53 11.87 2.55
N VAL A 95 -5.45 11.48 3.83
CA VAL A 95 -4.18 11.23 4.51
C VAL A 95 -3.44 10.02 3.91
N LEU A 96 -4.17 8.97 3.52
CA LEU A 96 -3.53 7.82 2.87
C LEU A 96 -3.01 8.18 1.47
N LEU A 97 -3.75 9.03 0.72
CA LEU A 97 -3.26 9.59 -0.54
C LEU A 97 -1.99 10.42 -0.33
N THR A 98 -1.96 11.26 0.70
CA THR A 98 -0.79 12.09 1.00
C THR A 98 0.42 11.26 1.41
N HIS A 99 0.26 10.15 2.14
CA HIS A 99 1.37 9.24 2.44
C HIS A 99 1.91 8.56 1.18
N MET A 100 1.03 8.05 0.32
CA MET A 100 1.42 7.48 -0.97
C MET A 100 2.20 8.49 -1.82
N SER A 101 1.70 9.72 -1.91
CA SER A 101 2.30 10.80 -2.70
C SER A 101 3.64 11.26 -2.13
N MET A 102 3.80 11.27 -0.80
CA MET A 102 5.06 11.56 -0.14
C MET A 102 6.14 10.53 -0.46
N LEU A 103 5.80 9.23 -0.40
CA LEU A 103 6.74 8.15 -0.75
C LEU A 103 7.11 8.22 -2.24
N LEU A 104 6.14 8.45 -3.13
CA LEU A 104 6.38 8.67 -4.57
C LEU A 104 7.29 9.87 -4.84
N THR A 105 7.11 10.97 -4.09
CA THR A 105 7.94 12.17 -4.22
C THR A 105 9.40 11.88 -3.89
N ILE A 106 9.66 11.18 -2.77
CA ILE A 106 11.01 10.76 -2.38
C ILE A 106 11.59 9.80 -3.42
N GLY A 107 10.82 8.80 -3.83
CA GLY A 107 11.21 7.80 -4.83
C GLY A 107 11.60 8.42 -6.17
N LEU A 108 10.72 9.25 -6.75
CA LEU A 108 10.98 9.93 -8.02
C LEU A 108 12.17 10.89 -7.92
N ALA A 109 12.35 11.59 -6.80
CA ALA A 109 13.49 12.50 -6.64
C ALA A 109 14.83 11.74 -6.61
N ILE A 110 14.91 10.65 -5.83
CA ILE A 110 16.10 9.79 -5.80
C ILE A 110 16.33 9.13 -7.15
N LEU A 111 15.27 8.65 -7.81
CA LEU A 111 15.40 8.03 -9.12
C LEU A 111 15.82 9.04 -10.19
N THR A 112 15.37 10.29 -10.12
CA THR A 112 15.84 11.36 -11.02
C THR A 112 17.35 11.56 -10.88
N ARG A 113 17.85 11.48 -9.64
CA ARG A 113 19.29 11.54 -9.34
C ARG A 113 20.06 10.31 -9.80
N LEU A 114 19.48 9.11 -9.71
CA LEU A 114 20.17 7.86 -10.07
C LEU A 114 20.13 7.62 -11.59
N SER A 115 18.96 7.79 -12.22
CA SER A 115 18.75 7.61 -13.65
C SER A 115 17.53 8.41 -14.13
N PHE A 116 17.79 9.55 -14.77
CA PHE A 116 16.73 10.41 -15.32
C PHE A 116 15.80 9.66 -16.29
N ASN A 117 16.33 8.80 -17.16
CA ASN A 117 15.52 8.03 -18.10
C ASN A 117 14.58 7.03 -17.40
N LYS A 118 15.07 6.33 -16.37
CA LYS A 118 14.21 5.45 -15.55
C LYS A 118 13.14 6.26 -14.81
N ALA A 119 13.49 7.44 -14.31
CA ALA A 119 12.54 8.35 -13.64
C ALA A 119 11.40 8.79 -14.58
N VAL A 120 11.72 9.16 -15.82
CA VAL A 120 10.71 9.53 -16.83
C VAL A 120 9.79 8.35 -17.15
N ARG A 121 10.35 7.17 -17.44
CA ARG A 121 9.55 5.95 -17.71
C ARG A 121 8.64 5.58 -16.54
N GLN A 122 9.14 5.66 -15.31
CA GLN A 122 8.33 5.38 -14.12
C GLN A 122 7.23 6.43 -13.92
N PHE A 123 7.50 7.70 -14.25
CA PHE A 123 6.51 8.77 -14.20
C PHE A 123 5.40 8.58 -15.27
N GLU A 124 5.74 8.14 -16.47
CA GLU A 124 4.74 7.81 -17.51
C GLU A 124 3.82 6.67 -17.04
N LEU A 125 4.39 5.60 -16.49
CA LEU A 125 3.63 4.48 -15.91
C LEU A 125 2.80 4.93 -14.70
N LEU A 126 3.30 5.86 -13.88
CA LEU A 126 2.57 6.45 -12.76
C LEU A 126 1.30 7.17 -13.24
N VAL A 127 1.40 7.98 -14.31
CA VAL A 127 0.26 8.67 -14.91
C VAL A 127 -0.77 7.67 -15.44
N LEU A 128 -0.33 6.68 -16.22
CA LEU A 128 -1.20 5.63 -16.77
C LEU A 128 -1.90 4.82 -15.66
N GLY A 129 -1.14 4.40 -14.66
CA GLY A 129 -1.64 3.66 -13.50
C GLY A 129 -2.67 4.44 -12.69
N THR A 130 -2.48 5.75 -12.56
CA THR A 130 -3.41 6.64 -11.84
C THR A 130 -4.73 6.78 -12.59
N VAL A 131 -4.70 6.92 -13.91
CA VAL A 131 -5.91 6.96 -14.73
C VAL A 131 -6.68 5.64 -14.63
N ALA A 132 -5.98 4.50 -14.79
CA ALA A 132 -6.59 3.18 -14.63
C ALA A 132 -7.17 2.97 -13.23
N ALA A 133 -6.46 3.45 -12.20
CA ALA A 133 -6.91 3.40 -10.82
C ALA A 133 -8.19 4.22 -10.56
N GLY A 134 -8.47 5.26 -11.34
CA GLY A 134 -9.74 6.01 -11.26
C GLY A 134 -10.99 5.13 -11.45
N LEU A 135 -10.86 4.00 -12.16
CA LEU A 135 -11.96 3.07 -12.43
C LEU A 135 -12.28 2.13 -11.25
N ILE A 136 -11.34 1.95 -10.32
CA ILE A 136 -11.44 0.95 -9.25
C ILE A 136 -12.66 1.16 -8.33
N PRO A 137 -13.00 2.37 -7.85
CA PRO A 137 -14.16 2.58 -6.97
C PRO A 137 -15.46 2.24 -7.66
N PHE A 138 -15.56 2.56 -8.96
CA PHE A 138 -16.72 2.22 -9.77
C PHE A 138 -16.89 0.70 -9.85
N ILE A 139 -15.82 -0.05 -10.15
CA ILE A 139 -15.82 -1.52 -10.18
C ILE A 139 -16.24 -2.09 -8.82
N MET A 140 -15.65 -1.61 -7.72
CA MET A 140 -15.94 -2.09 -6.38
C MET A 140 -17.40 -1.83 -5.95
N SER A 141 -17.99 -0.71 -6.38
CA SER A 141 -19.38 -0.37 -6.06
C SER A 141 -20.41 -1.20 -6.82
N LYS A 142 -20.10 -1.62 -8.06
CA LYS A 142 -21.05 -2.28 -8.95
C LYS A 142 -20.98 -3.80 -8.89
N PHE A 143 -19.80 -4.39 -8.68
CA PHE A 143 -19.64 -5.83 -8.81
C PHE A 143 -19.67 -6.56 -7.45
N LYS A 144 -20.88 -6.71 -6.89
CA LYS A 144 -21.13 -7.67 -5.78
C LYS A 144 -20.79 -9.11 -6.17
N LEU A 145 -20.75 -9.41 -7.48
CA LEU A 145 -20.34 -10.69 -8.04
C LEU A 145 -18.87 -11.04 -7.74
N LEU A 146 -18.01 -10.04 -7.49
CA LEU A 146 -16.59 -10.26 -7.18
C LEU A 146 -16.39 -11.21 -5.98
N ARG A 147 -17.36 -11.27 -5.06
CA ARG A 147 -17.35 -12.13 -3.88
C ARG A 147 -17.49 -13.62 -4.22
N LYS A 148 -18.20 -13.95 -5.30
CA LYS A 148 -18.55 -15.34 -5.67
C LYS A 148 -17.52 -16.01 -6.58
N MET A 149 -16.45 -15.30 -6.97
CA MET A 149 -15.53 -15.71 -8.03
C MET A 149 -14.19 -16.23 -7.48
N ALA A 150 -14.17 -16.84 -6.29
CA ALA A 150 -12.95 -17.35 -5.66
C ALA A 150 -12.12 -18.21 -6.63
N TRP A 151 -12.70 -19.28 -7.18
CA TRP A 151 -12.01 -20.19 -8.10
C TRP A 151 -11.52 -19.50 -9.37
N PHE A 152 -12.26 -18.51 -9.87
CA PHE A 152 -11.81 -17.73 -11.02
C PHE A 152 -10.53 -16.95 -10.70
N TYR A 153 -10.44 -16.30 -9.53
CA TYR A 153 -9.22 -15.62 -9.11
C TYR A 153 -8.04 -16.60 -8.93
N GLY A 154 -8.28 -17.75 -8.29
CA GLY A 154 -7.24 -18.77 -8.12
C GLY A 154 -6.73 -19.30 -9.46
N SER A 155 -7.64 -19.63 -10.38
CA SER A 155 -7.30 -20.18 -11.69
C SER A 155 -6.64 -19.16 -12.62
N ILE A 156 -7.11 -17.90 -12.65
CA ILE A 156 -6.47 -16.87 -13.48
C ILE A 156 -5.09 -16.50 -12.93
N GLY A 157 -4.91 -16.49 -11.61
CA GLY A 157 -3.61 -16.31 -10.97
C GLY A 157 -2.62 -17.39 -11.38
N ILE A 158 -3.00 -18.67 -11.26
CA ILE A 158 -2.19 -19.80 -11.74
C ILE A 158 -1.91 -19.68 -13.24
N GLY A 159 -2.93 -19.39 -14.06
CA GLY A 159 -2.78 -19.29 -15.51
C GLY A 159 -1.75 -18.24 -15.92
N LEU A 160 -1.78 -17.06 -15.28
CA LEU A 160 -0.82 -15.99 -15.52
C LEU A 160 0.60 -16.36 -15.06
N LEU A 161 0.76 -17.02 -13.92
CA LEU A 161 2.08 -17.47 -13.46
C LEU A 161 2.65 -18.60 -14.34
N LEU A 162 1.82 -19.54 -14.78
CA LEU A 162 2.22 -20.57 -15.73
C LEU A 162 2.62 -19.98 -17.08
N LEU A 163 1.88 -18.96 -17.56
CA LEU A 163 2.22 -18.25 -18.79
C LEU A 163 3.65 -17.69 -18.72
N VAL A 164 4.02 -17.05 -17.61
CA VAL A 164 5.39 -16.56 -17.37
C VAL A 164 6.37 -17.71 -17.35
N LEU A 165 6.11 -18.77 -16.59
CA LEU A 165 7.03 -19.91 -16.49
C LEU A 165 7.34 -20.54 -17.87
N LEU A 166 6.35 -20.57 -18.75
CA LEU A 166 6.44 -21.17 -20.09
C LEU A 166 7.12 -20.23 -21.11
N ILE A 167 6.74 -18.95 -21.12
CA ILE A 167 7.11 -18.01 -22.20
C ILE A 167 8.26 -17.08 -21.81
N ALA A 168 8.39 -16.71 -20.54
CA ALA A 168 9.37 -15.71 -20.14
C ALA A 168 10.81 -16.19 -20.35
N GLU A 169 11.63 -15.27 -20.82
CA GLU A 169 13.08 -15.46 -20.94
C GLU A 169 13.74 -15.44 -19.56
N ASN A 170 14.93 -16.03 -19.51
CA ASN A 170 15.68 -16.13 -18.27
C ASN A 170 16.52 -14.86 -18.06
N THR A 171 16.08 -13.99 -17.16
CA THR A 171 16.77 -12.74 -16.80
C THR A 171 17.39 -12.91 -15.41
N TYR A 172 18.70 -12.72 -15.29
CA TYR A 172 19.46 -12.91 -14.04
C TYR A 172 19.26 -14.27 -13.35
N GLY A 173 18.95 -15.32 -14.11
CA GLY A 173 18.76 -16.67 -13.57
C GLY A 173 17.32 -16.99 -13.14
N ALA A 174 16.36 -16.09 -13.35
CA ALA A 174 14.94 -16.29 -13.07
C ALA A 174 14.03 -15.92 -14.27
N LYS A 175 12.85 -16.55 -14.34
CA LYS A 175 11.81 -16.27 -15.34
C LYS A 175 10.76 -15.35 -14.73
N LEU A 176 10.98 -14.04 -14.80
CA LEU A 176 10.19 -13.06 -14.04
C LEU A 176 9.18 -12.29 -14.89
N SER A 177 9.59 -11.87 -16.09
CA SER A 177 8.87 -10.86 -16.86
C SER A 177 8.71 -11.22 -18.33
N ILE A 178 7.69 -10.65 -18.94
CA ILE A 178 7.42 -10.71 -20.38
C ILE A 178 7.62 -9.29 -20.92
N GLU A 179 8.40 -9.16 -21.98
CA GLU A 179 8.60 -7.88 -22.66
C GLU A 179 7.53 -7.70 -23.73
N ILE A 180 6.81 -6.57 -23.67
CA ILE A 180 5.77 -6.22 -24.64
C ILE A 180 6.03 -4.78 -25.09
N PHE A 181 6.42 -4.59 -26.36
CA PHE A 181 6.69 -3.27 -26.96
C PHE A 181 7.58 -2.37 -26.08
N ASP A 182 8.77 -2.85 -25.71
CA ASP A 182 9.76 -2.17 -24.85
C ASP A 182 9.32 -1.90 -23.39
N VAL A 183 8.19 -2.47 -22.96
CA VAL A 183 7.73 -2.42 -21.57
C VAL A 183 7.86 -3.80 -20.94
N THR A 184 8.67 -3.88 -19.87
CA THR A 184 8.81 -5.09 -19.07
C THR A 184 7.61 -5.24 -18.12
N PHE A 185 6.79 -6.26 -18.36
CA PHE A 185 5.63 -6.59 -17.54
C PHE A 185 5.94 -7.81 -16.67
N GLN A 186 5.74 -7.69 -15.35
CA GLN A 186 5.93 -8.76 -14.38
C GLN A 186 4.56 -9.19 -13.83
N PRO A 187 3.97 -10.29 -14.33
CA PRO A 187 2.64 -10.72 -13.91
C PRO A 187 2.53 -11.05 -12.42
N SER A 188 3.59 -11.54 -11.78
CA SER A 188 3.58 -11.88 -10.35
C SER A 188 3.25 -10.68 -9.44
N GLU A 189 3.53 -9.45 -9.89
CA GLU A 189 3.14 -8.22 -9.20
C GLU A 189 1.63 -7.98 -9.21
N PHE A 190 0.91 -8.41 -10.25
CA PHE A 190 -0.56 -8.28 -10.31
C PHE A 190 -1.27 -9.50 -9.72
N VAL A 191 -0.69 -10.69 -9.91
CA VAL A 191 -1.21 -11.94 -9.36
C VAL A 191 -1.26 -11.89 -7.83
N LYS A 192 -0.41 -11.11 -7.14
CA LYS A 192 -0.46 -11.02 -5.67
C LYS A 192 -1.77 -10.41 -5.17
N ILE A 193 -2.34 -9.47 -5.93
CA ILE A 193 -3.64 -8.86 -5.62
C ILE A 193 -4.75 -9.88 -5.86
N VAL A 194 -4.71 -10.57 -7.00
CA VAL A 194 -5.68 -11.62 -7.37
C VAL A 194 -5.62 -12.79 -6.37
N PHE A 195 -4.43 -13.15 -5.91
CA PHE A 195 -4.20 -14.16 -4.90
C PHE A 195 -4.86 -13.78 -3.56
N VAL A 196 -4.70 -12.52 -3.13
CA VAL A 196 -5.42 -12.02 -1.95
C VAL A 196 -6.94 -12.08 -2.15
N PHE A 197 -7.44 -11.76 -3.36
CA PHE A 197 -8.87 -11.85 -3.65
C PHE A 197 -9.37 -13.29 -3.58
N PHE A 198 -8.60 -14.25 -4.11
CA PHE A 198 -8.88 -15.67 -3.99
C PHE A 198 -9.00 -16.10 -2.51
N VAL A 199 -7.98 -15.83 -1.70
CA VAL A 199 -7.97 -16.24 -0.28
C VAL A 199 -9.09 -15.55 0.51
N ALA A 200 -9.33 -14.26 0.25
CA ALA A 200 -10.41 -13.51 0.88
C ALA A 200 -11.81 -14.06 0.53
N ALA A 201 -12.04 -14.45 -0.73
CA ALA A 201 -13.29 -15.06 -1.16
C ALA A 201 -13.46 -16.48 -0.58
N MET A 202 -12.38 -17.26 -0.48
CA MET A 202 -12.44 -18.59 0.13
C MET A 202 -12.83 -18.55 1.61
N PHE A 203 -12.40 -17.53 2.36
CA PHE A 203 -12.72 -17.40 3.79
C PHE A 203 -13.93 -16.52 4.09
N GLU A 204 -14.65 -16.03 3.08
CA GLU A 204 -15.81 -15.15 3.28
C GLU A 204 -16.89 -15.77 4.19
N HIS A 205 -17.20 -17.05 3.98
CA HIS A 205 -18.25 -17.78 4.70
C HIS A 205 -17.72 -18.63 5.87
N GLY A 206 -16.44 -18.46 6.22
CA GLY A 206 -15.79 -19.16 7.33
C GLY A 206 -14.60 -20.02 6.90
N ALA A 207 -13.73 -20.33 7.87
CA ALA A 207 -12.48 -21.06 7.66
C ALA A 207 -12.54 -22.47 8.28
N SER A 208 -13.48 -23.31 7.80
CA SER A 208 -13.52 -24.72 8.18
C SER A 208 -12.24 -25.45 7.75
N PHE A 209 -11.89 -26.55 8.42
CA PHE A 209 -10.67 -27.31 8.10
C PHE A 209 -10.59 -27.72 6.62
N SER A 210 -11.72 -28.17 6.04
CA SER A 210 -11.80 -28.49 4.60
C SER A 210 -11.54 -27.27 3.72
N GLN A 211 -12.03 -26.09 4.11
CA GLN A 211 -11.81 -24.85 3.38
C GLN A 211 -10.34 -24.41 3.45
N VAL A 212 -9.70 -24.56 4.62
CA VAL A 212 -8.26 -24.30 4.79
C VAL A 212 -7.45 -25.22 3.89
N ILE A 213 -7.76 -26.53 3.83
CA ILE A 213 -7.05 -27.46 2.93
C ILE A 213 -7.18 -27.05 1.46
N LYS A 214 -8.41 -26.80 0.98
CA LYS A 214 -8.65 -26.40 -0.42
C LYS A 214 -7.89 -25.13 -0.78
N THR A 215 -7.91 -24.15 0.13
CA THR A 215 -7.21 -22.88 -0.07
C THR A 215 -5.69 -23.08 -0.02
N SER A 216 -5.19 -23.93 0.88
CA SER A 216 -3.76 -24.25 1.02
C SER A 216 -3.20 -24.93 -0.22
N ILE A 217 -3.94 -25.86 -0.83
CA ILE A 217 -3.51 -26.54 -2.06
C ILE A 217 -3.33 -25.52 -3.19
N MET A 218 -4.32 -24.65 -3.38
CA MET A 218 -4.26 -23.62 -4.41
C MET A 218 -3.15 -22.58 -4.11
N ALA A 219 -2.97 -22.20 -2.85
CA ALA A 219 -1.89 -21.29 -2.45
C ALA A 219 -0.51 -21.91 -2.65
N ALA A 220 -0.33 -23.19 -2.29
CA ALA A 220 0.88 -23.94 -2.54
C ALA A 220 1.17 -24.02 -4.04
N ALA A 221 0.16 -24.21 -4.90
CA ALA A 221 0.35 -24.19 -6.35
C ALA A 221 0.92 -22.84 -6.84
N HIS A 222 0.39 -21.70 -6.37
CA HIS A 222 0.95 -20.39 -6.71
C HIS A 222 2.41 -20.26 -6.28
N VAL A 223 2.71 -20.62 -5.03
CA VAL A 223 4.08 -20.54 -4.47
C VAL A 223 5.03 -21.46 -5.23
N LEU A 224 4.63 -22.69 -5.55
CA LEU A 224 5.47 -23.66 -6.26
C LEU A 224 5.78 -23.22 -7.69
N ILE A 225 4.82 -22.60 -8.40
CA ILE A 225 5.06 -22.04 -9.74
C ILE A 225 6.07 -20.88 -9.67
N LEU A 226 5.96 -20.02 -8.66
CA LEU A 226 6.93 -18.94 -8.43
C LEU A 226 8.33 -19.49 -8.11
N VAL A 227 8.43 -20.52 -7.27
CA VAL A 227 9.69 -21.22 -6.97
C VAL A 227 10.28 -21.87 -8.23
N ALA A 228 9.46 -22.51 -9.06
CA ALA A 228 9.89 -23.08 -10.34
C ALA A 228 10.40 -22.01 -11.31
N SER A 229 9.81 -20.81 -11.25
CA SER A 229 10.26 -19.63 -12.01
C SER A 229 11.49 -18.95 -11.39
N LYS A 230 11.95 -19.44 -10.22
CA LYS A 230 13.01 -18.86 -9.37
C LYS A 230 12.69 -17.44 -8.87
N ASP A 231 11.41 -17.08 -8.79
CA ASP A 231 10.90 -15.84 -8.17
C ASP A 231 10.68 -16.06 -6.66
N LEU A 232 11.78 -16.18 -5.93
CA LEU A 232 11.75 -16.55 -4.51
C LEU A 232 11.27 -15.41 -3.60
N GLY A 233 11.49 -14.15 -4.00
CA GLY A 233 10.97 -12.98 -3.31
C GLY A 233 9.44 -12.97 -3.30
N SER A 234 8.81 -13.12 -4.48
CA SER A 234 7.35 -13.19 -4.57
C SER A 234 6.80 -14.44 -3.89
N ALA A 235 7.46 -15.60 -4.05
CA ALA A 235 7.07 -16.84 -3.37
C ALA A 235 7.00 -16.66 -1.84
N LEU A 236 8.00 -15.99 -1.26
CA LEU A 236 8.05 -15.68 0.17
C LEU A 236 6.91 -14.74 0.59
N ILE A 237 6.65 -13.68 -0.19
CA ILE A 237 5.52 -12.76 0.07
C ILE A 237 4.20 -13.55 0.09
N TYR A 238 3.94 -14.37 -0.94
CA TYR A 238 2.68 -15.10 -1.07
C TYR A 238 2.50 -16.11 0.07
N ALA A 239 3.56 -16.82 0.43
CA ALA A 239 3.54 -17.77 1.54
C ALA A 239 3.23 -17.08 2.89
N ILE A 240 3.94 -15.99 3.21
CA ILE A 240 3.72 -15.28 4.49
C ILE A 240 2.32 -14.64 4.51
N VAL A 241 1.90 -14.00 3.41
CA VAL A 241 0.54 -13.41 3.29
C VAL A 241 -0.52 -14.49 3.51
N TYR A 242 -0.36 -15.66 2.89
CA TYR A 242 -1.27 -16.78 3.07
C TYR A 242 -1.36 -17.22 4.54
N VAL A 243 -0.21 -17.45 5.18
CA VAL A 243 -0.15 -17.87 6.60
C VAL A 243 -0.83 -16.84 7.51
N VAL A 244 -0.58 -15.54 7.29
CA VAL A 244 -1.23 -14.45 8.04
C VAL A 244 -2.75 -14.48 7.83
N MET A 245 -3.22 -14.62 6.60
CA MET A 245 -4.65 -14.65 6.30
C MET A 245 -5.35 -15.87 6.91
N VAL A 246 -4.74 -17.07 6.84
CA VAL A 246 -5.27 -18.29 7.47
C VAL A 246 -5.31 -18.14 8.99
N TYR A 247 -4.26 -17.62 9.61
CA TYR A 247 -4.21 -17.38 11.05
C TYR A 247 -5.34 -16.46 11.49
N ILE A 248 -5.54 -15.32 10.81
CA ILE A 248 -6.60 -14.38 11.16
C ILE A 248 -7.99 -14.95 10.86
N ALA A 249 -8.14 -15.73 9.78
CA ALA A 249 -9.43 -16.34 9.42
C ALA A 249 -9.87 -17.46 10.38
N THR A 250 -8.91 -18.22 10.91
CA THR A 250 -9.17 -19.37 11.79
C THR A 250 -9.06 -19.05 13.28
N GLY A 251 -8.33 -17.99 13.65
CA GLY A 251 -7.97 -17.67 15.03
C GLY A 251 -7.03 -18.70 15.68
N ASN A 252 -6.49 -19.66 14.91
CA ASN A 252 -5.71 -20.77 15.44
C ASN A 252 -4.21 -20.57 15.20
N ALA A 253 -3.46 -20.36 16.29
CA ALA A 253 -2.02 -20.16 16.26
C ALA A 253 -1.23 -21.35 15.70
N LEU A 254 -1.79 -22.56 15.67
CA LEU A 254 -1.14 -23.73 15.07
C LEU A 254 -0.88 -23.53 13.57
N TYR A 255 -1.74 -22.82 12.84
CA TYR A 255 -1.48 -22.52 11.43
C TYR A 255 -0.33 -21.53 11.26
N LEU A 256 -0.17 -20.59 12.20
CA LEU A 256 0.95 -19.65 12.20
C LEU A 256 2.26 -20.40 12.47
N PHE A 257 2.34 -21.16 13.55
CA PHE A 257 3.55 -21.91 13.89
C PHE A 257 3.85 -23.01 12.87
N GLY A 258 2.82 -23.73 12.39
CA GLY A 258 2.96 -24.71 11.31
C GLY A 258 3.44 -24.07 10.01
N GLY A 259 2.93 -22.90 9.66
CA GLY A 259 3.38 -22.12 8.51
C GLY A 259 4.83 -21.66 8.65
N LEU A 260 5.24 -21.20 9.84
CA LEU A 260 6.63 -20.81 10.12
C LEU A 260 7.58 -22.01 10.06
N LEU A 261 7.20 -23.15 10.65
CA LEU A 261 7.98 -24.39 10.60
C LEU A 261 8.10 -24.90 9.16
N GLY A 262 6.98 -24.95 8.43
CA GLY A 262 6.96 -25.34 7.02
C GLY A 262 7.77 -24.39 6.14
N GLY A 263 7.68 -23.08 6.36
CA GLY A 263 8.46 -22.06 5.66
C GLY A 263 9.96 -22.17 5.95
N SER A 264 10.34 -22.48 7.18
CA SER A 264 11.74 -22.71 7.59
C SER A 264 12.30 -23.96 6.92
N ALA A 265 11.55 -25.06 6.91
CA ALA A 265 11.92 -26.28 6.22
C ALA A 265 12.04 -26.06 4.70
N ALA A 266 11.08 -25.37 4.09
CA ALA A 266 11.11 -25.03 2.67
C ALA A 266 12.31 -24.13 2.32
N SER A 267 12.66 -23.18 3.20
CA SER A 267 13.83 -22.30 3.02
C SER A 267 15.14 -23.08 3.08
N TYR A 268 15.25 -24.05 4.01
CA TYR A 268 16.39 -24.95 4.08
C TYR A 268 16.53 -25.81 2.83
N VAL A 269 15.42 -26.37 2.34
CA VAL A 269 15.40 -27.12 1.07
C VAL A 269 15.75 -26.22 -0.12
N ALA A 270 15.25 -24.98 -0.16
CA ALA A 270 15.62 -24.03 -1.22
C ALA A 270 17.12 -23.69 -1.20
N TYR A 271 17.73 -23.58 -0.01
CA TYR A 271 19.16 -23.37 0.17
C TYR A 271 20.01 -24.52 -0.40
N THR A 272 19.53 -25.77 -0.30
CA THR A 272 20.26 -26.94 -0.85
C THR A 272 20.01 -27.16 -2.34
N LEU A 273 18.84 -26.78 -2.86
CA LEU A 273 18.46 -27.01 -4.26
C LEU A 273 18.85 -25.88 -5.23
N PHE A 274 18.96 -24.62 -4.76
CA PHE A 274 19.17 -23.47 -5.63
C PHE A 274 20.48 -22.73 -5.32
N ASP A 275 21.43 -22.78 -6.25
CA ASP A 275 22.73 -22.09 -6.11
C ASP A 275 22.62 -20.57 -5.92
N HIS A 276 21.59 -19.96 -6.52
CA HIS A 276 21.27 -18.56 -6.33
C HIS A 276 20.93 -18.25 -4.86
N VAL A 277 20.13 -19.09 -4.20
CA VAL A 277 19.76 -18.93 -2.78
C VAL A 277 20.99 -19.08 -1.91
N LYS A 278 21.79 -20.12 -2.16
CA LYS A 278 23.05 -20.34 -1.45
C LYS A 278 23.94 -19.11 -1.53
N THR A 279 24.06 -18.53 -2.72
CA THR A 279 24.83 -17.30 -2.96
C THR A 279 24.30 -16.10 -2.16
N ARG A 280 22.98 -15.88 -2.13
CA ARG A 280 22.35 -14.82 -1.33
C ARG A 280 22.54 -15.04 0.18
N VAL A 281 22.46 -16.28 0.66
CA VAL A 281 22.69 -16.64 2.06
C VAL A 281 24.16 -16.45 2.45
N THR A 282 25.11 -16.88 1.62
CA THR A 282 26.54 -16.66 1.88
C THR A 282 26.87 -15.16 1.93
N ALA A 283 26.39 -14.38 0.96
CA ALA A 283 26.55 -12.93 0.95
C ALA A 283 25.89 -12.26 2.15
N TRP A 284 24.77 -12.80 2.65
CA TRP A 284 24.11 -12.31 3.85
C TRP A 284 24.85 -12.66 5.14
N MET A 285 25.45 -13.85 5.27
CA MET A 285 26.16 -14.23 6.48
C MET A 285 27.44 -13.40 6.65
N ASP A 286 28.29 -13.42 5.63
CA ASP A 286 29.56 -12.71 5.63
C ASP A 286 29.85 -12.09 4.25
N PRO A 287 29.31 -10.87 3.98
CA PRO A 287 29.52 -10.21 2.69
C PRO A 287 30.98 -9.81 2.45
N TRP A 288 31.79 -9.70 3.51
CA TRP A 288 33.16 -9.19 3.44
C TRP A 288 34.12 -10.24 2.87
N SER A 289 34.00 -11.50 3.31
CA SER A 289 34.83 -12.59 2.77
C SER A 289 34.54 -12.94 1.32
N VAL A 290 33.38 -12.55 0.79
CA VAL A 290 32.97 -12.81 -0.60
C VAL A 290 32.71 -11.53 -1.41
N ILE A 291 33.27 -10.40 -0.97
CA ILE A 291 32.99 -9.08 -1.53
C ILE A 291 33.28 -8.98 -3.03
N GLU A 292 34.31 -9.67 -3.53
CA GLU A 292 34.73 -9.59 -4.93
C GLU A 292 33.74 -10.24 -5.91
N ASN A 293 32.92 -11.18 -5.44
CA ASN A 293 32.06 -11.98 -6.31
C ASN A 293 30.57 -11.87 -5.96
N LYS A 294 30.22 -12.20 -4.72
CA LYS A 294 28.82 -12.47 -4.31
C LYS A 294 28.31 -11.46 -3.27
N GLY A 295 29.21 -10.94 -2.45
CA GLY A 295 28.92 -10.05 -1.32
C GLY A 295 28.87 -8.58 -1.68
N TYR A 296 29.37 -8.18 -2.87
CA TYR A 296 29.57 -6.78 -3.24
C TYR A 296 28.34 -5.89 -3.00
N GLN A 297 27.17 -6.33 -3.48
CA GLN A 297 25.93 -5.55 -3.38
C GLN A 297 25.53 -5.28 -1.92
N VAL A 298 25.63 -6.30 -1.06
CA VAL A 298 25.26 -6.19 0.36
C VAL A 298 26.33 -5.39 1.14
N ALA A 299 27.62 -5.64 0.86
CA ALA A 299 28.73 -4.90 1.43
C ALA A 299 28.63 -3.40 1.14
N GLN A 300 28.40 -3.04 -0.12
CA GLN A 300 28.30 -1.66 -0.56
C GLN A 300 27.07 -0.96 0.04
N SER A 301 25.94 -1.67 0.16
CA SER A 301 24.76 -1.17 0.88
C SER A 301 25.10 -0.76 2.31
N LEU A 302 25.85 -1.59 3.04
CA LEU A 302 26.25 -1.30 4.41
C LEU A 302 27.23 -0.13 4.50
N PHE A 303 28.19 -0.03 3.58
CA PHE A 303 29.08 1.13 3.50
C PHE A 303 28.30 2.42 3.25
N SER A 304 27.39 2.43 2.27
CA SER A 304 26.53 3.58 1.96
C SER A 304 25.70 4.04 3.17
N ILE A 305 25.10 3.10 3.90
CA ILE A 305 24.36 3.41 5.14
C ILE A 305 25.28 4.02 6.20
N ALA A 306 26.49 3.47 6.38
CA ALA A 306 27.45 3.97 7.36
C ALA A 306 27.97 5.37 7.00
N THR A 307 28.31 5.61 5.73
CA THR A 307 28.86 6.88 5.25
C THR A 307 27.85 8.02 5.31
N GLY A 308 26.56 7.73 5.09
CA GLY A 308 25.50 8.74 5.18
C GLY A 308 25.31 9.36 6.56
N GLY A 309 25.63 8.63 7.63
CA GLY A 309 25.41 9.10 9.01
C GLY A 309 23.96 9.52 9.29
N TRP A 310 23.77 10.37 10.29
CA TRP A 310 22.42 10.79 10.70
C TRP A 310 21.71 11.70 9.68
N PHE A 311 22.47 12.61 9.05
CA PHE A 311 21.93 13.71 8.24
C PHE A 311 22.22 13.59 6.74
N GLY A 312 22.84 12.50 6.31
CA GLY A 312 23.16 12.27 4.90
C GLY A 312 24.33 13.12 4.42
N LEU A 313 24.94 12.69 3.33
CA LEU A 313 25.96 13.49 2.65
C LEU A 313 25.34 14.69 1.91
N GLY A 314 24.08 14.57 1.49
CA GLY A 314 23.40 15.46 0.55
C GLY A 314 23.28 14.82 -0.83
N LEU A 315 22.19 15.12 -1.56
CA LEU A 315 22.01 14.63 -2.94
C LEU A 315 23.20 15.04 -3.81
N TYR A 316 23.68 14.11 -4.65
CA TYR A 316 24.89 14.23 -5.50
C TYR A 316 26.23 14.35 -4.75
N LYS A 317 26.24 14.29 -3.41
CA LYS A 317 27.48 14.28 -2.61
C LYS A 317 27.90 12.86 -2.19
N GLY A 318 27.05 11.85 -2.42
CA GLY A 318 27.36 10.43 -2.22
C GLY A 318 27.67 9.69 -3.52
N ALA A 319 28.00 8.40 -3.38
CA ALA A 319 28.27 7.49 -4.48
C ALA A 319 27.33 6.25 -4.50
N PRO A 320 26.00 6.39 -4.35
CA PRO A 320 25.07 5.26 -4.34
C PRO A 320 25.06 4.44 -5.64
N GLY A 321 25.51 5.01 -6.76
CA GLY A 321 25.66 4.29 -8.03
C GLY A 321 26.72 3.19 -8.03
N THR A 322 27.52 3.08 -6.95
CA THR A 322 28.43 1.95 -6.74
C THR A 322 27.71 0.67 -6.34
N ILE A 323 26.50 0.75 -5.79
CA ILE A 323 25.69 -0.42 -5.48
C ILE A 323 25.07 -0.95 -6.79
N PRO A 324 25.32 -2.21 -7.18
CA PRO A 324 24.68 -2.80 -8.35
C PRO A 324 23.17 -2.78 -8.22
N VAL A 325 22.48 -2.36 -9.28
CA VAL A 325 21.01 -2.32 -9.35
C VAL A 325 20.38 -1.47 -8.23
N VAL A 326 21.09 -0.42 -7.79
CA VAL A 326 20.65 0.44 -6.69
C VAL A 326 19.27 1.05 -6.90
N GLU A 327 18.87 1.30 -8.15
CA GLU A 327 17.56 1.87 -8.46
C GLU A 327 16.39 0.94 -8.14
N GLU A 328 16.63 -0.36 -7.95
CA GLU A 328 15.59 -1.38 -7.77
C GLU A 328 15.56 -1.86 -6.31
N ASP A 329 16.37 -2.84 -5.92
CA ASP A 329 16.26 -3.51 -4.61
C ASP A 329 17.07 -2.85 -3.47
N PHE A 330 17.95 -1.88 -3.77
CA PHE A 330 18.81 -1.20 -2.78
C PHE A 330 18.61 0.33 -2.68
N VAL A 331 17.52 0.89 -3.20
CA VAL A 331 17.25 2.35 -3.11
C VAL A 331 17.25 2.85 -1.66
N PHE A 332 16.86 2.01 -0.71
CA PHE A 332 16.89 2.36 0.71
C PHE A 332 18.31 2.72 1.19
N ALA A 333 19.34 2.03 0.70
CA ALA A 333 20.73 2.35 1.03
C ALA A 333 21.16 3.70 0.44
N ALA A 334 20.72 4.01 -0.79
CA ALA A 334 20.94 5.32 -1.41
C ALA A 334 20.27 6.46 -0.64
N ILE A 335 19.05 6.22 -0.13
CA ILE A 335 18.36 7.16 0.78
C ILE A 335 19.18 7.37 2.06
N CYS A 336 19.67 6.31 2.69
CA CYS A 336 20.52 6.44 3.88
C CYS A 336 21.80 7.24 3.60
N GLU A 337 22.47 6.97 2.48
CA GLU A 337 23.74 7.64 2.12
C GLU A 337 23.55 9.14 1.83
N GLU A 338 22.60 9.49 0.97
CA GLU A 338 22.46 10.87 0.49
C GLU A 338 21.50 11.71 1.34
N LEU A 339 20.43 11.12 1.87
CA LEU A 339 19.41 11.84 2.66
C LEU A 339 19.55 11.61 4.18
N GLY A 340 20.29 10.59 4.60
CA GLY A 340 20.57 10.31 5.99
C GLY A 340 19.61 9.34 6.66
N VAL A 341 20.08 8.73 7.75
CA VAL A 341 19.33 7.75 8.53
C VAL A 341 18.05 8.34 9.14
N VAL A 342 18.02 9.63 9.48
CA VAL A 342 16.79 10.28 10.00
C VAL A 342 15.66 10.21 8.97
N ILE A 343 15.94 10.53 7.70
CA ILE A 343 14.94 10.43 6.63
C ILE A 343 14.57 8.98 6.37
N ALA A 344 15.54 8.06 6.39
CA ALA A 344 15.27 6.63 6.23
C ALA A 344 14.30 6.08 7.29
N ILE A 345 14.48 6.47 8.56
CA ILE A 345 13.54 6.14 9.66
C ILE A 345 12.16 6.75 9.40
N CYS A 346 12.10 8.00 8.95
CA CYS A 346 10.84 8.64 8.60
C CYS A 346 10.11 7.91 7.46
N VAL A 347 10.82 7.44 6.44
CA VAL A 347 10.27 6.62 5.34
C VAL A 347 9.67 5.32 5.88
N ILE A 348 10.37 4.63 6.79
CA ILE A 348 9.84 3.42 7.46
C ILE A 348 8.55 3.76 8.22
N VAL A 349 8.54 4.85 8.99
CA VAL A 349 7.37 5.28 9.76
C VAL A 349 6.19 5.61 8.86
N ILE A 350 6.38 6.39 7.79
CA ILE A 350 5.32 6.75 6.83
C ILE A 350 4.75 5.49 6.17
N THR A 351 5.61 4.53 5.84
CA THR A 351 5.22 3.25 5.27
C THR A 351 4.42 2.41 6.27
N PHE A 352 4.84 2.36 7.53
CA PHE A 352 4.09 1.74 8.62
C PHE A 352 2.72 2.41 8.84
N LEU A 353 2.65 3.74 8.74
CA LEU A 353 1.38 4.47 8.80
C LEU A 353 0.43 4.08 7.65
N CYS A 354 0.95 3.79 6.45
CA CYS A 354 0.15 3.23 5.35
C CYS A 354 -0.40 1.84 5.70
N VAL A 355 0.46 0.91 6.15
CA VAL A 355 0.04 -0.45 6.59
C VAL A 355 -1.03 -0.36 7.67
N ARG A 356 -0.85 0.53 8.65
CA ARG A 356 -1.83 0.77 9.71
C ARG A 356 -3.18 1.22 9.15
N ARG A 357 -3.21 2.06 8.10
CA ARG A 357 -4.46 2.49 7.44
C ARG A 357 -5.12 1.33 6.69
N PHE A 358 -4.36 0.42 6.09
CA PHE A 358 -4.89 -0.77 5.44
C PHE A 358 -5.55 -1.70 6.46
N PHE A 359 -4.87 -1.97 7.58
CA PHE A 359 -5.46 -2.76 8.67
C PHE A 359 -6.63 -2.07 9.36
N LYS A 360 -6.59 -0.74 9.51
CA LYS A 360 -7.76 0.01 9.98
C LYS A 360 -8.94 -0.16 9.04
N ALA A 361 -8.72 -0.05 7.72
CA ALA A 361 -9.78 -0.30 6.74
C ALA A 361 -10.33 -1.73 6.90
N ALA A 362 -9.49 -2.74 7.12
CA ALA A 362 -9.92 -4.12 7.35
C ALA A 362 -10.81 -4.27 8.59
N MET A 363 -10.39 -3.72 9.74
CA MET A 363 -11.18 -3.79 10.99
C MET A 363 -12.53 -3.08 10.87
N ASP A 364 -12.52 -1.96 10.16
CA ASP A 364 -13.69 -1.10 9.98
C ASP A 364 -14.62 -1.58 8.85
N SER A 365 -14.22 -2.57 8.04
CA SER A 365 -14.97 -3.01 6.86
C SER A 365 -16.21 -3.82 7.21
N TYR A 366 -17.28 -3.61 6.44
CA TYR A 366 -18.47 -4.44 6.44
C TYR A 366 -18.30 -5.64 5.50
N GLY A 367 -18.58 -6.83 6.01
CA GLY A 367 -18.45 -8.09 5.27
C GLY A 367 -17.05 -8.70 5.32
N ASN A 368 -17.01 -10.03 5.49
CA ASN A 368 -15.78 -10.79 5.65
C ASN A 368 -14.85 -10.70 4.43
N PHE A 369 -15.40 -10.69 3.22
CA PHE A 369 -14.61 -10.56 1.99
C PHE A 369 -13.76 -9.29 1.98
N TYR A 370 -14.37 -8.11 2.17
CA TYR A 370 -13.65 -6.84 2.18
C TYR A 370 -12.67 -6.73 3.36
N ARG A 371 -13.04 -7.29 4.52
CA ARG A 371 -12.15 -7.39 5.69
C ARG A 371 -10.89 -8.20 5.37
N PHE A 372 -11.03 -9.43 4.86
CA PHE A 372 -9.89 -10.27 4.51
C PHE A 372 -9.09 -9.70 3.34
N MET A 373 -9.74 -9.08 2.36
CA MET A 373 -9.08 -8.41 1.24
C MET A 373 -8.20 -7.25 1.73
N ALA A 374 -8.74 -6.34 2.56
CA ALA A 374 -7.96 -5.25 3.13
C ALA A 374 -6.80 -5.74 4.02
N LEU A 375 -7.03 -6.79 4.80
CA LEU A 375 -6.02 -7.44 5.62
C LEU A 375 -4.90 -8.03 4.75
N GLY A 376 -5.25 -8.81 3.72
CA GLY A 376 -4.28 -9.47 2.84
C GLY A 376 -3.45 -8.47 2.04
N LEU A 377 -4.07 -7.40 1.51
CA LEU A 377 -3.33 -6.33 0.81
C LEU A 377 -2.43 -5.55 1.78
N GLY A 378 -2.89 -5.31 3.02
CA GLY A 378 -2.10 -4.71 4.09
C GLY A 378 -0.87 -5.54 4.45
N ALA A 379 -1.07 -6.85 4.61
CA ALA A 379 0.02 -7.80 4.84
C ALA A 379 0.98 -7.83 3.64
N THR A 380 0.48 -7.89 2.41
CA THR A 380 1.28 -7.91 1.19
C THR A 380 2.21 -6.70 1.11
N TYR A 381 1.66 -5.49 1.26
CA TYR A 381 2.44 -4.25 1.24
C TYR A 381 3.46 -4.20 2.39
N GLY A 382 3.04 -4.54 3.62
CA GLY A 382 3.92 -4.50 4.79
C GLY A 382 5.07 -5.52 4.72
N ILE A 383 4.79 -6.75 4.27
CA ILE A 383 5.80 -7.80 4.10
C ILE A 383 6.78 -7.42 3.00
N GLN A 384 6.30 -6.92 1.85
CA GLN A 384 7.17 -6.48 0.75
C GLN A 384 8.13 -5.38 1.20
N VAL A 385 7.64 -4.39 1.94
CA VAL A 385 8.47 -3.33 2.54
C VAL A 385 9.50 -3.94 3.50
N PHE A 386 9.06 -4.81 4.41
CA PHE A 386 9.92 -5.44 5.40
C PHE A 386 11.06 -6.24 4.74
N ILE A 387 10.76 -7.08 3.74
CA ILE A 387 11.80 -7.91 3.12
C ILE A 387 12.75 -7.09 2.25
N THR A 388 12.29 -5.99 1.64
CA THR A 388 13.15 -5.12 0.84
C THR A 388 14.11 -4.34 1.72
N ILE A 389 13.58 -3.63 2.72
CA ILE A 389 14.41 -2.85 3.66
C ILE A 389 15.29 -3.77 4.49
N GLY A 390 14.74 -4.89 4.97
CA GLY A 390 15.45 -5.92 5.71
C GLY A 390 16.62 -6.51 4.93
N GLY A 391 16.46 -6.74 3.62
CA GLY A 391 17.54 -7.15 2.73
C GLY A 391 18.64 -6.08 2.61
N ALA A 392 18.25 -4.82 2.41
CA ALA A 392 19.19 -3.71 2.28
C ALA A 392 20.06 -3.50 3.54
N ILE A 393 19.49 -3.67 4.73
CA ILE A 393 20.20 -3.50 6.01
C ILE A 393 20.85 -4.80 6.55
N LYS A 394 20.91 -5.88 5.75
CA LYS A 394 21.45 -7.20 6.15
C LYS A 394 20.69 -7.86 7.32
N LEU A 395 19.42 -7.53 7.54
CA LEU A 395 18.57 -8.22 8.53
C LEU A 395 18.16 -9.63 8.04
N ILE A 396 17.89 -9.75 6.74
CA ILE A 396 17.60 -11.01 6.05
C ILE A 396 18.39 -11.07 4.73
N PRO A 397 18.50 -12.24 4.08
CA PRO A 397 19.04 -12.32 2.73
C PRO A 397 18.28 -11.43 1.75
N SER A 398 19.00 -10.78 0.83
CA SER A 398 18.38 -9.95 -0.21
C SER A 398 17.56 -10.81 -1.17
N THR A 399 16.32 -10.38 -1.41
CA THR A 399 15.31 -11.15 -2.18
C THR A 399 15.07 -10.58 -3.57
N GLY A 400 15.65 -9.42 -3.91
CA GLY A 400 15.51 -8.78 -5.23
C GLY A 400 14.14 -8.16 -5.51
N VAL A 401 13.30 -7.98 -4.48
CA VAL A 401 12.01 -7.28 -4.64
C VAL A 401 12.16 -5.78 -4.51
N THR A 402 11.29 -5.03 -5.19
CA THR A 402 11.31 -3.57 -5.20
C THR A 402 10.63 -2.98 -3.98
N LEU A 403 11.15 -1.85 -3.47
CA LEU A 403 10.52 -1.09 -2.38
C LEU A 403 9.29 -0.35 -2.94
N PRO A 404 8.06 -0.69 -2.51
CA PRO A 404 6.85 -0.14 -3.09
C PRO A 404 6.84 1.41 -3.08
N LEU A 405 6.41 2.02 -4.20
CA LEU A 405 6.34 3.47 -4.43
C LEU A 405 7.68 4.23 -4.48
N ILE A 406 8.78 3.63 -4.04
CA ILE A 406 10.08 4.32 -3.94
C ILE A 406 11.04 3.82 -5.02
N SER A 407 11.17 2.50 -5.15
CA SER A 407 12.09 1.88 -6.10
C SER A 407 11.60 1.95 -7.55
N TYR A 408 12.54 1.81 -8.48
CA TYR A 408 12.25 1.54 -9.88
C TYR A 408 11.65 0.14 -10.05
N GLY A 409 10.51 0.10 -10.74
CA GLY A 409 9.79 -1.14 -10.99
C GLY A 409 8.39 -0.84 -11.52
N GLY A 410 8.23 -0.81 -12.85
CA GLY A 410 6.97 -0.41 -13.49
C GLY A 410 5.76 -1.23 -13.03
N SER A 411 5.88 -2.57 -13.08
CA SER A 411 4.81 -3.48 -12.63
C SER A 411 4.56 -3.38 -11.12
N SER A 412 5.61 -3.17 -10.31
CA SER A 412 5.45 -3.01 -8.87
C SER A 412 4.77 -1.69 -8.48
N LEU A 413 5.11 -0.61 -9.18
CA LEU A 413 4.44 0.68 -9.04
C LEU A 413 2.96 0.57 -9.39
N LEU A 414 2.62 0.02 -10.55
CA LEU A 414 1.24 -0.14 -11.01
C LEU A 414 0.42 -1.01 -10.06
N SER A 415 0.96 -2.16 -9.64
CA SER A 415 0.29 -3.04 -8.68
C SER A 415 0.11 -2.35 -7.33
N THR A 416 1.08 -1.57 -6.86
CA THR A 416 0.97 -0.84 -5.59
C THR A 416 -0.08 0.27 -5.66
N ILE A 417 -0.13 1.05 -6.74
CA ILE A 417 -1.19 2.04 -6.95
C ILE A 417 -2.57 1.36 -6.94
N ALA A 418 -2.70 0.19 -7.58
CA ALA A 418 -3.92 -0.59 -7.55
C ALA A 418 -4.27 -1.05 -6.12
N MET A 419 -3.30 -1.54 -5.33
CA MET A 419 -3.52 -1.91 -3.93
C MET A 419 -4.05 -0.73 -3.10
N PHE A 420 -3.39 0.44 -3.17
CA PHE A 420 -3.84 1.65 -2.46
C PHE A 420 -5.25 2.06 -2.90
N SER A 421 -5.52 1.99 -4.20
CA SER A 421 -6.81 2.33 -4.79
C SER A 421 -7.93 1.40 -4.35
N ILE A 422 -7.67 0.09 -4.27
CA ILE A 422 -8.63 -0.89 -3.74
C ILE A 422 -8.94 -0.59 -2.27
N ILE A 423 -7.93 -0.34 -1.44
CA ILE A 423 -8.14 0.03 -0.02
C ILE A 423 -8.98 1.28 0.11
N GLN A 424 -8.72 2.29 -0.72
CA GLN A 424 -9.51 3.51 -0.74
C GLN A 424 -10.95 3.26 -1.19
N GLY A 425 -11.18 2.37 -2.15
CA GLY A 425 -12.51 1.90 -2.54
C GLY A 425 -13.25 1.22 -1.38
N ILE A 426 -12.56 0.39 -0.57
CA ILE A 426 -13.13 -0.24 0.63
C ILE A 426 -13.55 0.84 1.66
N ILE A 427 -12.72 1.86 1.87
CA ILE A 427 -13.02 2.97 2.78
C ILE A 427 -14.28 3.73 2.33
N ILE A 428 -14.45 3.94 1.02
CA ILE A 428 -15.64 4.58 0.44
C ILE A 428 -16.88 3.71 0.69
N LEU A 429 -16.81 2.41 0.39
CA LEU A 429 -17.93 1.48 0.60
C LEU A 429 -18.40 1.49 2.06
N LYS A 430 -17.46 1.49 3.01
CA LYS A 430 -17.79 1.61 4.43
C LYS A 430 -18.54 2.90 4.74
N ARG A 431 -18.02 4.05 4.30
CA ARG A 431 -18.64 5.37 4.55
C ARG A 431 -20.05 5.45 3.94
N ASP A 432 -20.24 4.88 2.75
CA ASP A 432 -21.55 4.80 2.11
C ASP A 432 -22.54 3.95 2.92
N GLU A 433 -22.07 2.87 3.56
CA GLU A 433 -22.89 2.05 4.46
C GLU A 433 -23.19 2.76 5.78
N ASP A 434 -22.22 3.42 6.40
CA ASP A 434 -22.40 4.22 7.62
C ASP A 434 -23.50 5.29 7.41
N GLU A 435 -23.44 6.04 6.30
CA GLU A 435 -24.44 7.05 5.94
C GLU A 435 -25.83 6.46 5.66
N LYS A 436 -25.92 5.24 5.11
CA LYS A 436 -27.22 4.56 4.93
C LYS A 436 -27.83 4.21 6.28
N ILE A 437 -27.04 3.63 7.18
CA ILE A 437 -27.49 3.26 8.53
C ILE A 437 -27.94 4.51 9.31
N GLU A 438 -27.23 5.63 9.19
CA GLU A 438 -27.63 6.89 9.82
C GLU A 438 -28.95 7.44 9.25
N ARG A 439 -29.13 7.42 7.93
CA ARG A 439 -30.39 7.81 7.27
C ARG A 439 -31.57 6.96 7.75
N GLU A 440 -31.42 5.63 7.77
CA GLU A 440 -32.45 4.72 8.25
C GLU A 440 -32.78 4.90 9.74
N LYS A 441 -31.81 5.31 10.57
CA LYS A 441 -32.03 5.63 11.98
C LYS A 441 -32.83 6.93 12.13
N GLU A 442 -32.49 7.96 11.36
CA GLU A 442 -33.20 9.24 11.39
C GLU A 442 -34.63 9.10 10.85
N GLU A 443 -34.84 8.35 9.75
CA GLU A 443 -36.17 8.03 9.23
C GLU A 443 -37.04 7.32 10.28
N ARG A 444 -36.51 6.30 10.95
CA ARG A 444 -37.22 5.61 12.04
C ARG A 444 -37.51 6.53 13.23
N ARG A 445 -36.63 7.48 13.52
CA ARG A 445 -36.84 8.47 14.59
C ARG A 445 -37.96 9.43 14.22
N GLN A 446 -37.97 9.94 12.98
CA GLN A 446 -39.01 10.81 12.46
C GLN A 446 -40.37 10.11 12.40
N GLU A 447 -40.41 8.84 11.99
CA GLU A 447 -41.63 8.03 11.98
C GLU A 447 -42.20 7.84 13.39
N ARG A 448 -41.36 7.52 14.38
CA ARG A 448 -41.77 7.43 15.80
C ARG A 448 -42.30 8.75 16.33
N LEU A 449 -41.71 9.88 15.95
CA LEU A 449 -42.19 11.21 16.33
C LEU A 449 -43.56 11.51 15.70
N ARG A 450 -43.75 11.20 14.41
CA ARG A 450 -45.04 11.34 13.71
C ARG A 450 -46.13 10.50 14.37
N GLN A 451 -45.85 9.22 14.67
CA GLN A 451 -46.80 8.33 15.35
C GLN A 451 -47.19 8.85 16.74
N LYS A 452 -46.23 9.40 17.52
CA LYS A 452 -46.52 10.02 18.82
C LYS A 452 -47.42 11.24 18.68
N LEU A 453 -47.12 12.15 17.75
CA LEU A 453 -47.92 13.35 17.50
C LEU A 453 -49.34 13.00 17.02
N GLU A 454 -49.50 11.97 16.18
CA GLU A 454 -50.81 11.47 15.76
C GLU A 454 -51.60 10.85 16.93
N ALA A 455 -50.94 10.10 17.81
CA ALA A 455 -51.57 9.54 19.00
C ALA A 455 -52.03 10.64 19.97
N GLU A 456 -51.20 11.66 20.21
CA GLU A 456 -51.57 12.84 21.03
C GLU A 456 -52.73 13.63 20.39
N ARG A 457 -52.73 13.80 19.07
CA ARG A 457 -53.83 14.45 18.34
C ARG A 457 -55.13 13.65 18.45
N LYS A 458 -55.08 12.31 18.35
CA LYS A 458 -56.26 11.45 18.57
C LYS A 458 -56.76 11.55 20.01
N ALA A 459 -55.86 11.47 20.99
CA ALA A 459 -56.20 11.57 22.41
C ALA A 459 -56.84 12.92 22.76
N SER A 460 -56.30 14.03 22.24
CA SER A 460 -56.87 15.38 22.44
C SER A 460 -58.23 15.55 21.75
N LEU A 461 -58.43 15.00 20.54
CA LEU A 461 -59.73 14.98 19.87
C LEU A 461 -60.77 14.18 20.65
N GLU A 462 -60.39 13.02 21.21
CA GLU A 462 -61.26 12.22 22.07
C GLU A 462 -61.61 12.93 23.38
N ALA A 463 -60.62 13.59 24.01
CA ALA A 463 -60.84 14.41 25.21
C ALA A 463 -61.82 15.56 24.93
N ASN A 464 -61.66 16.27 23.82
CA ASN A 464 -62.59 17.32 23.39
C ASN A 464 -64.00 16.79 23.11
N LYS A 465 -64.14 15.64 22.44
CA LYS A 465 -65.46 14.99 22.24
C LYS A 465 -66.12 14.60 23.56
N LYS A 466 -65.37 14.07 24.54
CA LYS A 466 -65.86 13.74 25.88
C LYS A 466 -66.28 15.01 26.65
N GLY A 467 -65.51 16.09 26.54
CA GLY A 467 -65.85 17.40 27.13
C GLY A 467 -67.14 17.99 26.58
N GLN A 468 -67.32 17.99 25.25
CA GLN A 468 -68.55 18.45 24.60
C GLN A 468 -69.79 17.61 24.95
N LYS A 469 -69.65 16.28 25.07
CA LYS A 469 -70.74 15.41 25.54
C LYS A 469 -71.16 15.72 26.98
N LYS A 470 -70.21 15.99 27.89
CA LYS A 470 -70.53 16.41 29.27
C LYS A 470 -71.27 17.74 29.33
N GLN A 471 -70.87 18.74 28.52
CA GLN A 471 -71.58 20.03 28.45
C GLN A 471 -73.00 19.92 27.87
N LYS A 472 -73.23 19.08 26.85
CA LYS A 472 -74.58 18.83 26.31
C LYS A 472 -75.49 18.08 27.29
N GLY A 473 -74.95 17.10 28.02
CA GLY A 473 -75.70 16.38 29.08
C GLY A 473 -76.08 17.26 30.27
N ALA A 474 -75.24 18.24 30.63
CA ALA A 474 -75.54 19.21 31.69
C ALA A 474 -76.62 20.24 31.28
N ARG A 475 -76.70 20.61 29.99
CA ARG A 475 -77.78 21.48 29.48
C ARG A 475 -79.12 20.76 29.30
N GLY A 476 -79.12 19.44 29.06
CA GLY A 476 -80.35 18.64 28.96
C GLY A 476 -81.06 18.35 30.28
N LYS A 477 -80.37 18.50 31.42
CA LYS A 477 -80.95 18.34 32.78
C LYS A 477 -81.49 19.64 33.41
N LYS A 478 -81.51 20.74 32.65
CA LYS A 478 -81.97 22.08 33.09
C LYS A 478 -83.25 22.56 32.41
N LYS A 479 -83.95 21.67 31.69
CA LYS A 479 -85.35 21.79 31.32
C LYS A 479 -86.09 20.64 31.97
#